data_AF-A0A661RV14-F1
#
_entry.id   AF-A0A661RV14-F1
#
_cell.length_a   1.000
_cell.length_b   1.000
_cell.length_c   1.000
_cell.angle_alpha   90.00
_cell.angle_beta   90.00
_cell.angle_gamma   90.00
#
_symmetry.space_group_name_H-M   'P 1'
#
loop_
_entity.id
_entity.type
_entity.pdbx_description
1 polymer ?
#
loop_
_entity_poly.entity_id
_entity_poly.type
_entity_poly.pdbx_seq_one_letter_code
_entity_poly.pdbx_strand_id
1 'polypeptide(L)' 'IQEVAVSVIAHRLVLDPQSKFSGMTARIVVEDIIRSIPVPV' A
#
# COMPACT_ATOMS: atom_id res chain seq x y z
N ILE A 1 -7.60 0.73 -13.16
CA ILE A 1 -8.05 0.26 -11.82
C ILE A 1 -6.91 0.35 -10.80
N GLN A 2 -5.71 -0.16 -11.08
CA GLN A 2 -4.59 -0.09 -10.10
C GLN A 2 -4.17 1.35 -9.73
N GLU A 3 -4.26 2.31 -10.63
CA GLU A 3 -3.91 3.73 -10.36
C GLU A 3 -4.72 4.37 -9.23
N VAL A 4 -5.96 3.93 -9.01
CA VAL A 4 -6.82 4.38 -7.90
C VAL A 4 -6.76 3.46 -6.68
N ALA A 5 -6.13 2.30 -6.79
CA ALA A 5 -6.06 1.33 -5.69
C ALA A 5 -5.23 1.87 -4.51
N VAL A 6 -4.15 2.59 -4.81
CA VAL A 6 -3.29 3.19 -3.77
C VAL A 6 -4.06 4.19 -2.93
N SER A 7 -4.80 5.12 -3.55
CA SER A 7 -5.56 6.13 -2.81
C SER A 7 -6.71 5.53 -2.00
N VAL A 8 -7.39 4.49 -2.49
CA VAL A 8 -8.53 3.90 -1.76
C VAL A 8 -8.06 3.00 -0.61
N ILE A 9 -7.07 2.13 -0.86
CA ILE A 9 -6.64 1.13 0.12
C ILE A 9 -5.76 1.76 1.19
N ALA A 10 -4.85 2.68 0.83
CA ALA A 10 -3.95 3.29 1.81
C ALA A 10 -4.70 4.11 2.88
N HIS A 11 -5.83 4.76 2.53
CA HIS A 11 -6.68 5.46 3.51
C HIS A 11 -7.37 4.50 4.49
N ARG A 12 -7.53 3.23 4.14
CA ARG A 12 -8.22 2.21 4.96
C ARG A 12 -7.26 1.27 5.68
N LEU A 13 -5.97 1.34 5.37
CA LEU A 13 -4.94 0.48 5.96
C LEU A 13 -4.47 1.09 7.29
N VAL A 14 -4.66 0.35 8.38
CA VAL A 14 -4.08 0.70 9.68
C VAL A 14 -2.72 0.02 9.80
N LEU A 15 -1.67 0.81 10.04
CA LEU A 15 -0.33 0.32 10.33
C LEU A 15 -0.13 0.19 11.84
N ASP A 16 0.71 -0.77 12.24
CA ASP A 16 1.24 -0.83 13.58
C ASP A 16 1.97 0.50 13.91
N PRO A 17 1.75 1.11 15.09
CA PRO A 17 2.42 2.35 15.47
C PRO A 17 3.95 2.28 15.38
N GLN A 18 4.57 1.13 15.67
CA GLN A 18 6.02 0.94 15.58
C GLN A 18 6.53 1.07 14.14
N SER A 19 5.76 0.62 13.15
CA SER A 19 6.14 0.70 11.73
C SER A 19 6.30 2.15 11.23
N LYS A 20 5.66 3.13 11.89
CA LYS A 20 5.81 4.54 11.54
C LYS A 20 7.20 5.09 11.89
N PHE A 21 7.82 4.57 12.95
CA PHE A 21 9.15 5.01 13.40
C PHE A 21 10.26 4.57 12.45
N SER A 22 10.03 3.56 11.61
CA SER A 22 10.93 3.15 10.53
C SER A 22 10.63 3.85 9.19
N GLY A 23 9.74 4.85 9.18
CA GLY A 23 9.36 5.60 7.97
C GLY A 23 8.38 4.86 7.04
N MET A 24 7.78 3.75 7.47
CA MET A 24 6.76 3.08 6.64
C MET A 24 5.48 3.91 6.59
N THR A 25 4.89 3.99 5.41
CA THR A 25 3.59 4.61 5.18
C THR A 25 2.64 3.60 4.52
N ALA A 26 1.34 3.77 4.75
CA ALA A 26 0.33 2.91 4.13
C ALA A 26 0.40 2.94 2.60
N ARG A 27 0.83 4.08 2.04
CA ARG A 27 1.07 4.24 0.61
C ARG A 27 2.16 3.31 0.09
N ILE A 28 3.34 3.34 0.72
CA ILE A 28 4.49 2.51 0.32
C ILE A 28 4.11 1.03 0.35
N VAL A 29 3.44 0.60 1.44
CA VAL A 29 3.00 -0.80 1.59
C VAL A 29 2.06 -1.22 0.46
N VAL A 30 1.08 -0.40 0.11
CA VAL A 30 0.12 -0.73 -0.95
C VAL A 30 0.79 -0.72 -2.32
N GLU A 31 1.70 0.22 -2.58
CA GLU A 31 2.47 0.25 -3.84
C GLU A 31 3.32 -1.01 -4.01
N ASP A 32 3.99 -1.47 -2.95
CA ASP A 32 4.80 -2.69 -2.97
C ASP A 32 3.94 -3.95 -3.18
N ILE A 33 2.79 -4.04 -2.53
CA ILE A 33 1.84 -5.14 -2.72
C ILE A 33 1.38 -5.19 -4.17
N ILE A 34 0.94 -4.07 -4.74
CA ILE A 34 0.45 -4.04 -6.14
C ILE A 34 1.56 -4.43 -7.11
N ARG A 35 2.80 -3.96 -6.91
CA ARG A 35 3.96 -4.35 -7.74
C ARG A 35 4.24 -5.85 -7.70
N SER A 36 3.95 -6.52 -6.59
CA SER A 36 4.17 -7.96 -6.45
C SER A 36 3.10 -8.83 -7.14
N ILE A 37 1.97 -8.25 -7.53
CA ILE A 37 0.85 -8.98 -8.14
C ILE A 37 0.89 -8.80 -9.65
N PRO A 38 1.18 -9.86 -10.44
CA PRO A 38 1.14 -9.76 -11.90
C PRO A 38 -0.28 -9.51 -12.39
N VAL A 39 -0.42 -8.66 -13.40
CA VAL A 39 -1.71 -8.45 -14.08
C VAL A 39 -1.96 -9.63 -15.02
N PRO A 40 -3.08 -10.36 -14.88
CA PRO A 40 -3.44 -11.41 -15.84
C PRO A 40 -3.65 -10.82 -17.23
N VAL A 41 -3.13 -11.50 -18.26
CA VAL A 41 -3.32 -11.18 -19.68
C VAL A 41 -4.43 -12.01 -20.30
#